data_AF-A0A357CT15-F1
#
_entry.id   AF-A0A357CT15-F1
#
_cell.length_a   1.000
_cell.length_b   1.000
_cell.length_c   1.000
_cell.angle_alpha   90.00
_cell.angle_beta   90.00
_cell.angle_gamma   90.00
#
_symmetry.space_group_name_H-M   'P 1'
#
loop_
_entity.id
_entity.type
_entity.pdbx_description
1 polymer ?
#
loop_
_entity_poly.entity_id
_entity_poly.type
_entity_poly.pdbx_seq_one_letter_code
_entity_poly.pdbx_strand_id
1 'polypeptide(L)'
;VEIDERVVRLCQQYLPQTAGMLDQDQRINLHFEDGLAFVKKAAPQTYDLILVDSTDPIGPGEGLFTEEFYRNCNRVLGPDGILINQHESPYYPDYAHEMKRAHHKLKAAFPIAKVYQFFIPTYPSGHWLFGFAAKTLDPIADFKPEAWQQFKLKTKYYHPDLHIPSFALPSYVREMLAEDDA
;
A
#
# COMPACT_ATOMS: atom_id res chain seq x y z
N VAL A 1 0.55 8.67 -9.97
CA VAL A 1 1.82 8.62 -10.72
C VAL A 1 1.88 7.26 -11.35
N GLU A 2 2.00 7.18 -12.67
CA GLU A 2 1.99 5.93 -13.42
C GLU A 2 3.11 5.98 -14.45
N ILE A 3 3.90 4.92 -14.56
CA ILE A 3 5.03 4.87 -15.48
C ILE A 3 4.58 4.65 -16.93
N ASP A 4 3.46 3.92 -17.13
CA ASP A 4 2.88 3.65 -18.45
C ASP A 4 1.53 4.35 -18.64
N GLU A 5 1.55 5.51 -19.30
CA GLU A 5 0.33 6.25 -19.67
C GLU A 5 -0.69 5.37 -20.41
N ARG A 6 -0.22 4.42 -21.22
CA ARG A 6 -1.09 3.56 -22.02
C ARG A 6 -1.99 2.70 -21.14
N VAL A 7 -1.52 2.25 -19.98
CA VAL A 7 -2.33 1.51 -19.01
C VAL A 7 -3.52 2.35 -18.57
N VAL A 8 -3.29 3.61 -18.20
CA VAL A 8 -4.36 4.52 -17.78
C VAL A 8 -5.38 4.75 -18.89
N ARG A 9 -4.91 5.04 -20.12
CA ARG A 9 -5.80 5.29 -21.26
C ARG A 9 -6.66 4.07 -21.60
N LEU A 10 -6.09 2.88 -21.57
CA LEU A 10 -6.83 1.63 -21.78
C LEU A 10 -7.83 1.37 -20.65
N CYS A 11 -7.48 1.63 -19.40
CA CYS A 11 -8.41 1.53 -18.27
C CYS A 11 -9.58 2.51 -18.40
N GLN A 12 -9.34 3.75 -18.84
CA GLN A 12 -10.41 4.73 -19.12
C GLN A 12 -11.38 4.21 -20.21
N GLN A 13 -10.85 3.54 -21.23
CA GLN A 13 -11.66 3.01 -22.32
C GLN A 13 -12.41 1.71 -21.96
N TYR A 14 -11.74 0.76 -21.29
CA TYR A 14 -12.23 -0.61 -21.13
C TYR A 14 -12.64 -0.97 -19.70
N LEU A 15 -12.18 -0.23 -18.69
CA LEU A 15 -12.48 -0.45 -17.27
C LEU A 15 -13.09 0.81 -16.60
N PRO A 16 -14.20 1.36 -17.14
CA PRO A 16 -14.78 2.61 -16.65
C PRO A 16 -15.29 2.52 -15.19
N GLN A 17 -15.57 1.31 -14.70
CA GLN A 17 -15.91 1.08 -13.29
C GLN A 17 -14.76 1.44 -12.33
N THR A 18 -13.51 1.42 -12.80
CA THR A 18 -12.32 1.75 -12.02
C THR A 18 -11.79 3.14 -12.40
N ALA A 19 -11.67 3.42 -13.70
CA ALA A 19 -11.02 4.63 -14.20
C ALA A 19 -11.97 5.78 -14.56
N GLY A 20 -13.29 5.58 -14.49
CA GLY A 20 -14.28 6.55 -14.98
C GLY A 20 -14.27 7.91 -14.26
N MET A 21 -13.73 7.97 -13.04
CA MET A 21 -13.60 9.22 -12.28
C MET A 21 -12.34 10.02 -12.62
N LEU A 22 -11.34 9.43 -13.30
CA LEU A 22 -10.05 10.08 -13.56
C LEU A 22 -10.19 11.37 -14.39
N ASP A 23 -11.15 11.42 -15.32
CA ASP A 23 -11.41 12.60 -16.16
C ASP A 23 -12.44 13.57 -15.56
N GLN A 24 -13.16 13.14 -14.51
CA GLN A 24 -14.32 13.88 -13.98
C GLN A 24 -13.97 14.66 -12.71
N ASP A 25 -12.96 14.22 -11.96
CA ASP A 25 -12.59 14.82 -10.68
C ASP A 25 -11.39 15.76 -10.82
N GLN A 26 -11.64 17.07 -10.72
CA GLN A 26 -10.61 18.11 -10.85
C GLN A 26 -9.53 18.07 -9.77
N ARG A 27 -9.70 17.29 -8.70
CA ARG A 27 -8.69 17.08 -7.66
C ARG A 27 -7.58 16.13 -8.13
N ILE A 28 -7.84 15.33 -9.16
CA ILE A 28 -6.91 14.33 -9.67
C ILE A 28 -5.90 14.99 -10.60
N ASN A 29 -4.62 14.82 -10.28
CA ASN A 29 -3.51 15.23 -11.12
C ASN A 29 -2.77 13.97 -11.59
N LEU A 30 -2.80 13.70 -12.89
CA LEU A 30 -2.12 12.56 -13.48
C LEU A 30 -0.68 12.94 -13.85
N HIS A 31 0.26 12.17 -13.34
CA HIS A 31 1.68 12.27 -13.67
C HIS A 31 2.12 10.97 -14.33
N PHE A 32 2.56 11.06 -15.58
CA PHE A 32 3.07 9.92 -16.35
C PHE A 32 4.60 9.90 -16.32
N GLU A 33 5.14 9.39 -15.23
CA GLU A 33 6.59 9.31 -14.98
C GLU A 33 6.90 8.20 -13.97
N ASP A 34 8.20 7.89 -13.81
CA ASP A 34 8.68 6.95 -12.82
C ASP A 34 8.39 7.44 -11.39
N GLY A 35 7.68 6.62 -10.61
CA GLY A 35 7.32 6.90 -9.22
C GLY A 35 8.53 7.13 -8.30
N LEU A 36 9.67 6.46 -8.54
CA LEU A 36 10.89 6.67 -7.76
C LEU A 36 11.42 8.07 -8.00
N ALA A 37 11.50 8.49 -9.27
CA ALA A 37 11.97 9.81 -9.65
C ALA A 37 11.03 10.90 -9.11
N PHE A 38 9.71 10.65 -9.17
CA PHE A 38 8.69 11.56 -8.64
C PHE A 38 8.87 11.81 -7.14
N VAL A 39 8.91 10.74 -6.33
CA VAL A 39 9.06 10.85 -4.86
C VAL A 39 10.43 11.45 -4.50
N LYS A 40 11.49 11.11 -5.23
CA LYS A 40 12.84 11.65 -5.00
C LYS A 40 12.90 13.16 -5.19
N LYS A 41 12.18 13.71 -6.19
CA LYS A 41 12.12 15.15 -6.47
C LYS A 41 11.13 15.91 -5.58
N ALA A 42 10.11 15.24 -5.05
CA ALA A 42 9.08 15.88 -4.24
C ALA A 42 9.67 16.49 -2.95
N ALA A 43 9.11 17.64 -2.54
CA ALA A 43 9.54 18.32 -1.32
C ALA A 43 9.19 17.49 -0.07
N PRO A 44 9.95 17.64 1.03
CA PRO A 44 9.57 17.04 2.31
C PRO A 44 8.19 17.47 2.76
N GLN A 45 7.45 16.58 3.45
CA GLN A 45 6.13 16.86 4.04
C GLN A 45 5.07 17.38 3.03
N THR A 46 5.11 16.87 1.79
CA THR A 46 4.14 17.21 0.73
C THR A 46 2.85 16.39 0.80
N TYR A 47 2.91 15.15 1.31
CA TYR A 47 1.80 14.21 1.24
C TYR A 47 1.36 13.73 2.63
N ASP A 48 0.05 13.56 2.84
CA ASP A 48 -0.51 12.93 4.04
C ASP A 48 -0.61 11.40 3.91
N LEU A 49 -0.83 10.91 2.69
CA LEU A 49 -1.03 9.50 2.39
C LEU A 49 -0.32 9.13 1.08
N ILE A 50 0.43 8.03 1.11
CA ILE A 50 0.99 7.39 -0.08
C ILE A 50 0.39 5.99 -0.20
N LEU A 51 -0.16 5.68 -1.37
CA LEU A 51 -0.60 4.33 -1.74
C LEU A 51 0.32 3.83 -2.85
N VAL A 52 1.07 2.78 -2.56
CA VAL A 52 1.93 2.09 -3.53
C VAL A 52 1.15 0.88 -4.06
N ASP A 53 0.36 1.13 -5.10
CA ASP A 53 -0.41 0.12 -5.85
C ASP A 53 0.42 -0.32 -7.08
N SER A 54 1.43 -1.15 -6.83
CA SER A 54 2.37 -1.60 -7.86
C SER A 54 2.10 -3.02 -8.32
N THR A 55 2.67 -3.39 -9.46
CA THR A 55 2.86 -4.81 -9.81
C THR A 55 3.83 -5.49 -8.86
N ASP A 56 3.88 -6.81 -8.93
CA ASP A 56 4.88 -7.67 -8.28
C ASP A 56 6.30 -7.07 -8.44
N PRO A 57 7.24 -7.33 -7.49
CA PRO A 57 8.59 -6.77 -7.46
C PRO A 57 9.53 -7.38 -8.52
N ILE A 58 9.01 -7.58 -9.73
CA ILE A 58 9.71 -8.09 -10.91
C ILE A 58 9.52 -7.07 -12.02
N GLY A 59 10.62 -6.68 -12.68
CA GLY A 59 10.57 -5.70 -13.78
C GLY A 59 10.34 -4.27 -13.27
N PRO A 60 9.37 -3.50 -13.80
CA PRO A 60 9.22 -2.08 -13.47
C PRO A 60 8.89 -1.81 -12.00
N GLY A 61 8.38 -2.80 -11.27
CA GLY A 61 8.04 -2.69 -9.85
C GLY A 61 9.23 -2.79 -8.90
N GLU A 62 10.36 -3.38 -9.30
CA GLU A 62 11.48 -3.73 -8.39
C GLU A 62 11.99 -2.52 -7.58
N GLY A 63 12.11 -1.36 -8.23
CA GLY A 63 12.58 -0.13 -7.59
C GLY A 63 11.72 0.36 -6.42
N LEU A 64 10.42 0.03 -6.44
CA LEU A 64 9.44 0.43 -5.42
C LEU A 64 9.55 -0.39 -4.13
N PHE A 65 10.36 -1.44 -4.13
CA PHE A 65 10.62 -2.30 -2.97
C PHE A 65 12.04 -2.13 -2.46
N THR A 66 12.60 -0.92 -2.53
CA THR A 66 13.92 -0.60 -1.99
C THR A 66 13.81 0.20 -0.71
N GLU A 67 14.80 0.05 0.18
CA GLU A 67 14.87 0.87 1.40
C GLU A 67 15.02 2.36 1.05
N GLU A 68 15.77 2.71 -0.01
CA GLU A 68 15.87 4.09 -0.50
C GLU A 68 14.50 4.66 -0.86
N PHE A 69 13.68 3.89 -1.59
CA PHE A 69 12.33 4.32 -1.93
C PHE A 69 11.47 4.57 -0.69
N TYR A 70 11.43 3.63 0.27
CA TYR A 70 10.65 3.82 1.50
C TYR A 70 11.16 4.98 2.37
N ARG A 71 12.47 5.22 2.44
CA ARG A 71 13.03 6.42 3.10
C ARG A 71 12.63 7.71 2.39
N ASN A 72 12.61 7.71 1.06
CA ASN A 72 12.11 8.84 0.28
C ASN A 72 10.63 9.09 0.53
N CYS A 73 9.79 8.04 0.58
CA CYS A 73 8.39 8.14 0.96
C CYS A 73 8.23 8.73 2.36
N ASN A 74 8.98 8.22 3.35
CA ASN A 74 8.96 8.75 4.71
C ASN A 74 9.28 10.26 4.74
N ARG A 75 10.31 10.70 4.00
CA ARG A 75 10.71 12.12 3.92
C ARG A 75 9.60 13.01 3.36
N VAL A 76 8.91 12.58 2.30
CA VAL A 76 7.87 13.40 1.65
C VAL A 76 6.53 13.33 2.37
N LEU A 77 6.34 12.36 3.26
CA LEU A 77 5.16 12.29 4.13
C LEU A 77 5.20 13.36 5.22
N GLY A 78 4.04 13.90 5.59
CA GLY A 78 3.86 14.77 6.76
C GLY A 78 4.15 14.05 8.10
N PRO A 79 4.07 14.74 9.25
CA PRO A 79 4.29 14.16 10.57
C PRO A 79 3.37 12.98 10.91
N ASP A 80 2.10 13.05 10.49
CA ASP A 80 1.10 11.98 10.65
C ASP A 80 0.92 11.13 9.40
N GLY A 81 1.91 11.17 8.50
CA GLY A 81 1.80 10.55 7.20
C GLY A 81 1.80 9.03 7.23
N ILE A 82 1.00 8.43 6.34
CA ILE A 82 0.83 6.98 6.20
C ILE A 82 1.30 6.54 4.82
N LEU A 83 1.96 5.38 4.75
CA LEU A 83 2.22 4.64 3.53
C LEU A 83 1.53 3.28 3.60
N ILE A 84 0.79 2.94 2.54
CA ILE A 84 0.28 1.59 2.30
C ILE A 84 0.95 1.05 1.05
N ASN A 85 1.37 -0.22 1.08
CA ASN A 85 1.89 -0.91 -0.09
C ASN A 85 1.34 -2.33 -0.19
N GLN A 86 1.26 -2.85 -1.41
CA GLN A 86 1.07 -4.28 -1.62
C GLN A 86 2.25 -5.08 -1.02
N HIS A 87 1.95 -6.26 -0.47
CA HIS A 87 2.86 -7.04 0.39
C HIS A 87 2.87 -8.54 0.08
N GLU A 88 2.49 -8.90 -1.15
CA GLU A 88 2.46 -10.27 -1.67
C GLU A 88 1.56 -11.25 -0.88
N SER A 89 1.68 -12.54 -1.22
CA SER A 89 1.03 -13.65 -0.53
C SER A 89 2.00 -14.40 0.37
N PRO A 90 1.59 -14.85 1.58
CA PRO A 90 2.44 -15.68 2.44
C PRO A 90 2.43 -17.16 2.04
N TYR A 91 1.67 -17.56 1.02
CA TYR A 91 1.41 -18.97 0.73
C TYR A 91 2.48 -19.63 -0.16
N TYR A 92 2.89 -18.95 -1.24
CA TYR A 92 3.89 -19.49 -2.16
C TYR A 92 5.29 -19.05 -1.74
N PRO A 93 6.31 -19.91 -1.80
CA PRO A 93 7.65 -19.59 -1.29
C PRO A 93 8.27 -18.30 -1.84
N ASP A 94 8.16 -18.05 -3.14
CA ASP A 94 8.74 -16.86 -3.77
C ASP A 94 8.00 -15.57 -3.32
N TYR A 95 6.67 -15.62 -3.23
CA TYR A 95 5.88 -14.51 -2.72
C TYR A 95 6.09 -14.27 -1.23
N ALA A 96 6.21 -15.34 -0.43
CA ALA A 96 6.51 -15.22 1.00
C ALA A 96 7.91 -14.61 1.22
N HIS A 97 8.88 -14.93 0.36
CA HIS A 97 10.21 -14.31 0.40
C HIS A 97 10.12 -12.79 0.14
N GLU A 98 9.39 -12.37 -0.88
CA GLU A 98 9.22 -10.95 -1.20
C GLU A 98 8.38 -10.20 -0.15
N MET A 99 7.33 -10.82 0.39
CA MET A 99 6.56 -10.34 1.54
C MET A 99 7.50 -10.00 2.72
N LYS A 100 8.36 -10.94 3.11
CA LYS A 100 9.32 -10.75 4.21
C LYS A 100 10.30 -9.61 3.94
N ARG A 101 10.89 -9.57 2.74
CA ARG A 101 11.80 -8.50 2.31
C ARG A 101 11.13 -7.12 2.34
N ALA A 102 9.89 -7.01 1.85
CA ALA A 102 9.13 -5.77 1.87
C ALA A 102 8.87 -5.31 3.31
N HIS A 103 8.46 -6.23 4.20
CA HIS A 103 8.23 -5.93 5.61
C HIS A 103 9.46 -5.37 6.31
N HIS A 104 10.60 -6.05 6.16
CA HIS A 104 11.86 -5.66 6.79
C HIS A 104 12.30 -4.26 6.37
N LYS A 105 12.22 -3.95 5.06
CA LYS A 105 12.58 -2.64 4.53
C LYS A 105 11.65 -1.53 5.04
N LEU A 106 10.36 -1.83 5.24
CA LEU A 106 9.42 -0.86 5.83
C LEU A 106 9.71 -0.60 7.30
N LYS A 107 9.99 -1.64 8.10
CA LYS A 107 10.44 -1.49 9.49
C LYS A 107 11.71 -0.63 9.62
N ALA A 108 12.63 -0.75 8.66
CA ALA A 108 13.85 0.06 8.64
C ALA A 108 13.59 1.55 8.30
N ALA A 109 12.48 1.86 7.62
CA ALA A 109 12.14 3.20 7.15
C ALA A 109 11.09 3.92 8.01
N PHE A 110 10.27 3.20 8.78
CA PHE A 110 9.16 3.75 9.57
C PHE A 110 9.15 3.21 11.00
N PRO A 111 8.80 4.05 12.01
CA PRO A 111 8.69 3.61 13.39
C PRO A 111 7.50 2.67 13.64
N ILE A 112 6.43 2.80 12.85
CA ILE A 112 5.29 1.89 12.87
C ILE A 112 5.24 1.18 11.53
N ALA A 113 5.36 -0.15 11.54
CA ALA A 113 5.17 -1.00 10.38
C ALA A 113 4.39 -2.26 10.78
N LYS A 114 3.22 -2.46 10.17
CA LYS A 114 2.30 -3.58 10.41
C LYS A 114 1.89 -4.21 9.08
N VAL A 115 1.30 -5.40 9.15
CA VAL A 115 0.75 -6.11 7.99
C VAL A 115 -0.71 -6.43 8.26
N TYR A 116 -1.56 -6.26 7.25
CA TYR A 116 -2.97 -6.68 7.28
C TYR A 116 -3.29 -7.54 6.07
N GLN A 117 -4.33 -8.36 6.22
CA GLN A 117 -4.74 -9.35 5.23
C GLN A 117 -6.02 -8.96 4.50
N PHE A 118 -6.12 -9.37 3.25
CA PHE A 118 -7.26 -9.18 2.38
C PHE A 118 -7.50 -10.43 1.55
N PHE A 119 -8.77 -10.83 1.42
CA PHE A 119 -9.14 -11.96 0.57
C PHE A 119 -9.43 -11.49 -0.87
N ILE A 120 -8.56 -11.84 -1.82
CA ILE A 120 -8.66 -11.49 -3.25
C ILE A 120 -8.68 -12.78 -4.08
N PRO A 121 -9.85 -13.36 -4.41
CA PRO A 121 -9.95 -14.68 -5.05
C PRO A 121 -9.18 -14.83 -6.36
N THR A 122 -8.93 -13.73 -7.06
CA THR A 122 -8.26 -13.70 -8.36
C THR A 122 -6.75 -13.51 -8.27
N TYR A 123 -6.22 -13.24 -7.07
CA TYR A 123 -4.77 -13.19 -6.84
C TYR A 123 -4.26 -14.55 -6.35
N PRO A 124 -2.96 -14.85 -6.52
CA PRO A 124 -2.37 -16.10 -6.06
C PRO A 124 -2.78 -16.44 -4.62
N SER A 125 -3.24 -17.68 -4.40
CA SER A 125 -3.76 -18.25 -3.14
C SER A 125 -5.09 -17.68 -2.61
N GLY A 126 -5.54 -16.53 -3.12
CA GLY A 126 -6.66 -15.80 -2.52
C GLY A 126 -6.32 -15.04 -1.24
N HIS A 127 -5.21 -15.36 -0.56
CA HIS A 127 -4.74 -14.72 0.66
C HIS A 127 -3.65 -13.70 0.33
N TRP A 128 -4.00 -12.42 0.37
CA TRP A 128 -3.12 -11.31 0.02
C TRP A 128 -2.85 -10.42 1.21
N LEU A 129 -1.65 -9.85 1.27
CA LEU A 129 -1.23 -8.97 2.36
C LEU A 129 -0.92 -7.57 1.85
N PHE A 130 -1.06 -6.62 2.77
CA PHE A 130 -0.70 -5.23 2.58
C PHE A 130 0.15 -4.75 3.76
N GLY A 131 1.16 -3.96 3.46
CA GLY A 131 1.97 -3.26 4.44
C GLY A 131 1.29 -1.97 4.85
N PHE A 132 1.28 -1.70 6.15
CA PHE A 132 0.91 -0.42 6.74
C PHE A 132 2.14 0.17 7.40
N ALA A 133 2.53 1.37 7.00
CA ALA A 133 3.65 2.08 7.60
C ALA A 133 3.25 3.52 7.96
N ALA A 134 3.66 3.98 9.14
CA ALA A 134 3.33 5.31 9.63
C ALA A 134 4.42 5.88 10.53
N LYS A 135 4.38 7.19 10.70
CA LYS A 135 5.29 7.90 11.63
C LYS A 135 4.77 7.94 13.07
N THR A 136 3.45 8.09 13.24
CA THR A 136 2.82 8.32 14.54
C THR A 136 1.52 7.54 14.73
N LEU A 137 0.73 7.36 13.68
CA LEU A 137 -0.60 6.74 13.75
C LEU A 137 -0.54 5.21 13.71
N ASP A 138 -0.98 4.56 14.78
CA ASP A 138 -1.19 3.12 14.84
C ASP A 138 -2.55 2.75 14.21
N PRO A 139 -2.61 1.82 13.25
CA PRO A 139 -3.84 1.52 12.53
C PRO A 139 -4.90 0.81 13.37
N ILE A 140 -4.56 0.35 14.57
CA ILE A 140 -5.47 -0.31 15.51
C ILE A 140 -5.80 0.65 16.65
N ALA A 141 -4.77 1.22 17.30
CA ALA A 141 -4.98 2.04 18.49
C ALA A 141 -5.59 3.42 18.16
N ASP A 142 -5.27 3.99 16.99
CA ASP A 142 -5.76 5.30 16.55
C ASP A 142 -6.92 5.21 15.55
N PHE A 143 -7.52 4.02 15.39
CA PHE A 143 -8.66 3.83 14.49
C PHE A 143 -9.90 4.57 14.98
N LYS A 144 -10.54 5.34 14.09
CA LYS A 144 -11.70 6.19 14.38
C LYS A 144 -12.92 5.75 13.55
N PRO A 145 -13.62 4.67 13.94
CA PRO A 145 -14.75 4.14 13.18
C PRO A 145 -15.91 5.13 13.04
N GLU A 146 -16.07 6.06 13.98
CA GLU A 146 -17.11 7.09 13.94
C GLU A 146 -16.84 8.12 12.83
N ALA A 147 -15.57 8.44 12.56
CA ALA A 147 -15.19 9.33 11.47
C ALA A 147 -15.52 8.71 10.11
N TRP A 148 -15.36 7.39 9.97
CA TRP A 148 -15.71 6.68 8.74
C TRP A 148 -17.18 6.90 8.33
N GLN A 149 -18.09 6.86 9.30
CA GLN A 149 -19.53 7.02 9.05
C GLN A 149 -19.88 8.38 8.44
N GLN A 150 -19.06 9.41 8.68
CA GLN A 150 -19.27 10.76 8.16
C GLN A 150 -19.05 10.86 6.65
N PHE A 151 -18.22 9.99 6.07
CA PHE A 151 -17.96 9.99 4.63
C PHE A 151 -19.13 9.46 3.80
N LYS A 152 -20.09 8.74 4.42
CA LYS A 152 -21.28 8.18 3.76
C LYS A 152 -20.96 7.35 2.50
N LEU A 153 -19.81 6.68 2.51
CA LEU A 153 -19.34 5.86 1.40
C LEU A 153 -20.07 4.52 1.38
N LYS A 154 -20.46 4.08 0.18
CA LYS A 154 -20.98 2.74 -0.04
C LYS A 154 -19.85 1.82 -0.50
N THR A 155 -19.49 0.87 0.34
CA THR A 155 -18.46 -0.15 0.07
C THR A 155 -19.07 -1.52 -0.16
N LYS A 156 -18.35 -2.39 -0.87
CA LYS A 156 -18.75 -3.80 -1.06
C LYS A 156 -18.01 -4.78 -0.14
N TYR A 157 -16.83 -4.39 0.36
CA TYR A 157 -15.95 -5.24 1.17
C TYR A 157 -15.62 -4.59 2.51
N TYR A 158 -15.01 -3.39 2.48
CA TYR A 158 -14.62 -2.71 3.71
C TYR A 158 -15.84 -2.34 4.57
N HIS A 159 -15.77 -2.66 5.85
CA HIS A 159 -16.66 -2.20 6.91
C HIS A 159 -15.78 -1.83 8.12
N PRO A 160 -16.10 -0.83 8.94
CA PRO A 160 -15.29 -0.48 10.12
C PRO A 160 -14.97 -1.67 11.02
N ASP A 161 -15.93 -2.58 11.22
CA ASP A 161 -15.76 -3.79 12.03
C ASP A 161 -14.73 -4.77 11.43
N LEU A 162 -14.42 -4.67 10.14
CA LEU A 162 -13.40 -5.49 9.47
C LEU A 162 -11.99 -4.93 9.62
N HIS A 163 -11.86 -3.62 9.91
CA HIS A 163 -10.58 -2.92 9.92
C HIS A 163 -9.59 -3.54 10.92
N ILE A 164 -9.95 -3.60 12.20
CA ILE A 164 -9.07 -4.16 13.24
C ILE A 164 -8.81 -5.67 12.99
N PRO A 165 -9.84 -6.51 12.73
CA PRO A 165 -9.61 -7.93 12.44
C PRO A 165 -8.75 -8.21 11.21
N SER A 166 -8.65 -7.29 10.24
CA SER A 166 -7.74 -7.48 9.10
C SER A 166 -6.26 -7.52 9.52
N PHE A 167 -5.89 -6.96 10.68
CA PHE A 167 -4.54 -7.06 11.24
C PHE A 167 -4.32 -8.34 12.07
N ALA A 168 -5.35 -9.19 12.22
CA ALA A 168 -5.24 -10.46 12.95
C ALA A 168 -4.70 -11.56 12.02
N LEU A 169 -3.37 -11.67 11.97
CA LEU A 169 -2.66 -12.62 11.10
C LEU A 169 -2.64 -14.05 11.69
N PRO A 170 -2.76 -15.11 10.85
CA PRO A 170 -2.53 -16.49 11.25
C PRO A 170 -1.14 -16.70 11.85
N SER A 171 -0.98 -17.69 12.74
CA SER A 171 0.30 -17.95 13.43
C SER A 171 1.47 -18.15 12.47
N TYR A 172 1.29 -18.90 11.38
CA TYR A 172 2.38 -19.14 10.42
C TYR A 172 2.88 -17.85 9.76
N VAL A 173 1.99 -16.88 9.49
CA VAL A 173 2.38 -15.57 8.93
C VAL A 173 3.12 -14.75 9.98
N ARG A 174 2.66 -14.79 11.24
CA ARG A 174 3.32 -14.10 12.35
C ARG A 174 4.73 -14.62 12.59
N GLU A 175 4.91 -15.94 12.52
CA GLU A 175 6.22 -16.60 12.64
C GLU A 175 7.14 -16.16 11.50
N MET A 176 6.68 -16.24 10.25
CA MET A 176 7.46 -15.79 9.07
C MET A 176 7.92 -14.33 9.19
N LEU A 177 7.03 -13.42 9.61
CA LEU A 177 7.37 -11.99 9.74
C LEU A 177 8.32 -11.69 10.92
N ALA A 178 8.42 -12.60 11.89
CA ALA A 178 9.30 -12.47 13.07
C ALA A 178 10.69 -13.10 12.86
N GLU A 179 10.84 -14.06 11.94
CA GLU A 179 12.11 -14.74 11.64
C GLU A 179 13.24 -13.77 11.24
N ASP A 180 12.90 -12.62 10.65
CA ASP A 180 13.89 -11.64 10.17
C ASP A 180 14.32 -10.60 11.24
N ASP A 181 13.82 -10.72 12.48
CA ASP A 181 14.26 -9.89 13.63
C ASP A 181 15.44 -10.50 14.42
N ALA A 182 15.98 -11.64 13.96
CA ALA A 182 17.10 -12.37 14.58
C ALA A 182 18.37 -12.31 13.72
#